data_AF-A0A957RZE2-F1
#
_entry.id   AF-A0A957RZE2-F1
#
_cell.length_a   1.000
_cell.length_b   1.000
_cell.length_c   1.000
_cell.angle_alpha   90.00
_cell.angle_beta   90.00
_cell.angle_gamma   90.00
#
_symmetry.space_group_name_H-M   'P 1'
#
loop_
_entity.id
_entity.type
_entity.pdbx_description
1 polymer ?
#
loop_
_entity_poly.entity_id
_entity_poly.type
_entity_poly.pdbx_seq_one_letter_code
_entity_poly.pdbx_strand_id
1 'polypeptide(L)'
;MATELIDKTDQISTAPASLPHIRIEPTHGWVALQLRELWRYRELLYFLTWRDIKVRYKQTVLGAAWAVIQPFMTMVVFSLFFGRLAQIPSDGIPYPIFSYAALVPWTFFANGLSQSSNSLVGSANLIKKVYFPRLAVPIATILSGVIDFVLAFLVLLVMMFFYGIVPTANVVWLPVFLLLALVTSLGAGLWLSAMNVQFRDVRYVVPFLVQLWLFATPIAYPSTLLTEPWRTLYGLNPMVGVVEGFRWALFDTRTSPGLTTLLSAVAAVALLVTGAYYFRRMEKTFADVV
;
A
#
# COMPACT_ATOMS: atom_id res chain seq x y z
N MET A 1 21.96 -59.68 62.84
CA MET A 1 20.70 -60.01 62.13
C MET A 1 20.11 -58.67 61.71
N ALA A 2 19.99 -58.44 60.39
CA ALA A 2 19.44 -57.24 59.73
C ALA A 2 20.35 -55.99 59.84
N THR A 3 20.73 -55.24 58.80
CA THR A 3 20.25 -55.10 57.42
C THR A 3 21.37 -54.47 56.58
N GLU A 4 21.69 -55.16 55.50
CA GLU A 4 22.44 -54.70 54.34
C GLU A 4 21.50 -53.86 53.45
N LEU A 5 22.07 -53.05 52.53
CA LEU A 5 21.47 -52.54 51.29
C LEU A 5 20.88 -51.11 51.28
N ILE A 6 21.54 -50.28 50.45
CA ILE A 6 20.95 -49.37 49.43
C ILE A 6 20.09 -48.24 50.03
N ASP A 7 20.46 -46.97 49.96
CA ASP A 7 20.37 -46.25 48.69
C ASP A 7 21.18 -44.95 48.75
N LYS A 8 22.19 -44.88 47.88
CA LYS A 8 22.90 -43.67 47.53
C LYS A 8 22.10 -43.04 46.40
N THR A 9 20.92 -42.50 46.70
CA THR A 9 20.18 -41.70 45.72
C THR A 9 20.95 -40.39 45.57
N ASP A 10 21.81 -40.35 44.55
CA ASP A 10 22.25 -39.11 43.92
C ASP A 10 21.01 -38.23 43.74
N GLN A 11 20.91 -37.18 44.55
CA GLN A 11 20.05 -36.07 44.26
C GLN A 11 20.63 -35.40 43.00
N ILE A 12 20.25 -35.93 41.85
CA ILE A 12 20.29 -35.20 40.60
C ILE A 12 19.33 -34.03 40.83
N SER A 13 19.88 -32.91 41.28
CA SER A 13 19.22 -31.62 41.28
C SER A 13 18.95 -31.29 39.82
N THR A 14 17.84 -31.79 39.29
CA THR A 14 17.26 -31.33 38.05
C THR A 14 16.69 -29.95 38.33
N ALA A 15 17.57 -28.94 38.43
CA ALA A 15 17.16 -27.58 38.16
C ALA A 15 16.49 -27.62 36.77
N PRO A 16 15.20 -27.29 36.62
CA PRO A 16 14.60 -27.27 35.31
C PRO A 16 15.39 -26.25 34.50
N ALA A 17 16.12 -26.74 33.48
CA ALA A 17 16.77 -25.90 32.52
C ALA A 17 15.73 -24.88 32.05
N SER A 18 15.93 -23.61 32.42
CA SER A 18 14.95 -22.56 32.21
C SER A 18 14.78 -22.41 30.70
N LEU A 19 13.79 -23.10 30.14
CA LEU A 19 13.38 -22.93 28.77
C LEU A 19 13.11 -21.44 28.58
N PRO A 20 13.62 -20.82 27.51
CA PRO A 20 13.35 -19.41 27.25
C PRO A 20 11.83 -19.20 27.20
N HIS A 21 11.28 -18.55 28.21
CA HIS A 21 9.86 -18.26 28.31
C HIS A 21 9.61 -16.88 27.73
N ILE A 22 8.74 -16.80 26.74
CA ILE A 22 8.29 -15.52 26.18
C ILE A 22 7.13 -15.04 27.03
N ARG A 23 7.38 -14.07 27.91
CA ARG A 23 6.33 -13.42 28.71
C ARG A 23 5.59 -12.39 27.85
N ILE A 24 4.32 -12.67 27.56
CA ILE A 24 3.44 -11.75 26.84
C ILE A 24 2.89 -10.74 27.85
N GLU A 25 3.53 -9.58 27.96
CA GLU A 25 3.04 -8.48 28.79
C GLU A 25 2.15 -7.53 27.98
N PRO A 26 1.02 -7.05 28.53
CA PRO A 26 0.21 -6.03 27.89
C PRO A 26 1.03 -4.76 27.70
N THR A 27 1.13 -4.27 26.46
CA THR A 27 1.91 -3.06 26.16
C THR A 27 1.29 -1.85 26.84
N HIS A 28 1.91 -1.35 27.91
CA HIS A 28 1.55 -0.08 28.54
C HIS A 28 2.26 1.08 27.85
N GLY A 29 1.49 2.06 27.37
CA GLY A 29 2.00 3.29 26.74
C GLY A 29 1.06 3.85 25.66
N TRP A 30 1.09 5.17 25.46
CA TRP A 30 0.27 5.93 24.50
C TRP A 30 0.70 5.74 23.04
N VAL A 31 0.82 4.49 22.59
CA VAL A 31 1.06 4.12 21.17
C VAL A 31 2.54 4.15 20.72
N ALA A 32 3.43 3.39 21.38
CA ALA A 32 4.73 3.04 20.76
C ALA A 32 4.51 2.00 19.66
N LEU A 33 4.26 2.39 18.40
CA LEU A 33 4.06 1.45 17.28
C LEU A 33 5.09 0.33 17.44
N GLN A 34 4.66 -0.93 17.55
CA GLN A 34 5.57 -2.06 17.80
C GLN A 34 6.41 -2.37 16.55
N LEU A 35 6.99 -1.35 15.92
CA LEU A 35 7.84 -1.42 14.74
C LEU A 35 9.04 -2.34 15.00
N ARG A 36 9.53 -2.39 16.25
CA ARG A 36 10.56 -3.34 16.67
C ARG A 36 10.09 -4.79 16.59
N GLU A 37 8.84 -5.07 16.94
CA GLU A 37 8.27 -6.40 16.77
C GLU A 37 8.03 -6.69 15.29
N LEU A 38 7.46 -5.76 14.53
CA LEU A 38 7.29 -5.92 13.08
C LEU A 38 8.62 -6.27 12.39
N TRP A 39 9.71 -5.61 12.77
CA TRP A 39 11.06 -5.90 12.26
C TRP A 39 11.58 -7.29 12.68
N ARG A 40 11.25 -7.73 13.90
CA ARG A 40 11.53 -9.09 14.37
C ARG A 40 10.76 -10.14 13.57
N TYR A 41 9.55 -9.81 13.11
CA TYR A 41 8.71 -10.65 12.25
C TYR A 41 8.87 -10.36 10.74
N ARG A 42 10.01 -9.81 10.30
CA ARG A 42 10.27 -9.52 8.86
C ARG A 42 10.18 -10.75 7.96
N GLU A 43 10.53 -11.92 8.48
CA GLU A 43 10.42 -13.19 7.75
C GLU A 43 8.94 -13.53 7.50
N LEU A 44 8.09 -13.37 8.52
CA LEU A 44 6.64 -13.52 8.36
C LEU A 44 6.10 -12.52 7.34
N LEU A 45 6.52 -11.25 7.41
CA LEU A 45 6.11 -10.24 6.44
C LEU A 45 6.46 -10.66 5.02
N TYR A 46 7.70 -11.13 4.79
CA TYR A 46 8.14 -11.66 3.51
C TYR A 46 7.29 -12.85 3.06
N PHE A 47 7.03 -13.82 3.95
CA PHE A 47 6.19 -14.98 3.62
C PHE A 47 4.76 -14.59 3.27
N LEU A 48 4.15 -13.65 3.98
CA LEU A 48 2.80 -13.14 3.69
C LEU A 48 2.78 -12.42 2.33
N THR A 49 3.72 -11.53 2.07
CA THR A 49 3.84 -10.83 0.78
C THR A 49 4.02 -11.84 -0.36
N TRP A 50 4.92 -12.80 -0.19
CA TRP A 50 5.18 -13.84 -1.20
C TRP A 50 3.97 -14.75 -1.43
N ARG A 51 3.25 -15.12 -0.37
CA ARG A 51 1.99 -15.87 -0.46
C ARG A 51 0.98 -15.09 -1.29
N ASP A 52 0.79 -13.81 -1.01
CA ASP A 52 -0.21 -12.98 -1.69
C ASP A 52 0.12 -12.81 -3.19
N ILE A 53 1.40 -12.63 -3.53
CA ILE A 53 1.90 -12.66 -4.91
C ILE A 53 1.56 -13.99 -5.60
N LYS A 54 1.90 -15.12 -4.95
CA LYS A 54 1.62 -16.45 -5.50
C LYS A 54 0.13 -16.69 -5.71
N VAL A 55 -0.71 -16.34 -4.73
CA VAL A 55 -2.16 -16.52 -4.84
C VAL A 55 -2.72 -15.72 -6.01
N ARG A 56 -2.26 -14.48 -6.20
CA ARG A 56 -2.70 -13.60 -7.28
C ARG A 56 -2.39 -14.16 -8.69
N TYR A 57 -1.21 -14.72 -8.89
CA TYR A 57 -0.76 -15.13 -10.23
C TYR A 57 -0.87 -16.64 -10.51
N LYS A 58 -0.98 -17.50 -9.49
CA LYS A 58 -0.96 -18.97 -9.68
C LYS A 58 -2.30 -19.55 -10.14
N GLN A 59 -3.42 -18.87 -9.93
CA GLN A 59 -4.77 -19.39 -10.21
C GLN A 59 -5.56 -18.58 -11.25
N THR A 60 -4.89 -17.77 -12.07
CA THR A 60 -5.54 -16.95 -13.09
C THR A 60 -5.05 -17.31 -14.50
N VAL A 61 -5.99 -17.44 -15.44
CA VAL A 61 -5.69 -17.78 -16.85
C VAL A 61 -4.74 -16.76 -17.49
N LEU A 62 -4.91 -15.48 -17.13
CA LEU A 62 -4.10 -14.37 -17.64
C LEU A 62 -2.90 -14.02 -16.75
N GLY A 63 -2.82 -14.54 -15.52
CA GLY A 63 -1.66 -14.36 -14.64
C GLY A 63 -1.24 -12.90 -14.45
N ALA A 64 0.04 -12.64 -14.67
CA ALA A 64 0.67 -11.32 -14.58
C ALA A 64 0.12 -10.30 -15.60
N ALA A 65 -0.51 -10.75 -16.69
CA ALA A 65 -1.06 -9.84 -17.69
C ALA A 65 -2.17 -8.94 -17.11
N TRP A 66 -2.89 -9.39 -16.08
CA TRP A 66 -3.93 -8.58 -15.42
C TRP A 66 -3.41 -7.27 -14.84
N ALA A 67 -2.17 -7.26 -14.31
CA ALA A 67 -1.54 -6.07 -13.77
C ALA A 67 -1.36 -4.96 -14.83
N VAL A 68 -1.25 -5.36 -16.10
CA VAL A 68 -1.05 -4.46 -17.24
C VAL A 68 -2.37 -4.15 -17.95
N ILE A 69 -3.21 -5.16 -18.15
CA ILE A 69 -4.47 -5.03 -18.88
C ILE A 69 -5.37 -3.96 -18.24
N GLN A 70 -5.50 -3.95 -16.92
CA GLN A 70 -6.36 -3.00 -16.23
C GLN A 70 -5.97 -1.53 -16.48
N PRO A 71 -4.75 -1.06 -16.13
CA PRO A 71 -4.35 0.32 -16.41
C PRO A 71 -4.32 0.63 -17.92
N PHE A 72 -3.99 -0.35 -18.77
CA PHE A 72 -3.97 -0.15 -20.22
C PHE A 72 -5.38 0.12 -20.78
N MET A 73 -6.37 -0.70 -20.39
CA MET A 73 -7.75 -0.50 -20.82
C MET A 73 -8.32 0.82 -20.29
N THR A 74 -8.00 1.18 -19.03
CA THR A 74 -8.39 2.49 -18.49
C THR A 74 -7.76 3.63 -19.28
N MET A 75 -6.49 3.52 -19.68
CA MET A 75 -5.83 4.51 -20.52
C MET A 75 -6.48 4.63 -21.90
N VAL A 76 -6.87 3.53 -22.53
CA VAL A 76 -7.61 3.55 -23.80
C VAL A 76 -8.92 4.32 -23.64
N VAL A 77 -9.70 4.02 -22.59
CA VAL A 77 -10.95 4.75 -22.29
C VAL A 77 -10.67 6.24 -22.07
N PHE A 78 -9.69 6.58 -21.24
CA PHE A 78 -9.32 7.98 -20.98
C PHE A 78 -8.89 8.69 -22.27
N SER A 79 -8.12 8.03 -23.12
CA SER A 79 -7.66 8.58 -24.39
C SER A 79 -8.78 8.83 -25.39
N LEU A 80 -9.77 7.95 -25.44
CA LEU A 80 -10.94 8.14 -26.31
C LEU A 80 -11.83 9.28 -25.82
N PHE A 81 -12.18 9.29 -24.53
CA PHE A 81 -13.12 10.26 -23.99
C PHE A 81 -12.48 11.63 -23.71
N PHE A 82 -11.35 11.66 -23.02
CA PHE A 82 -10.73 12.93 -22.62
C PHE A 82 -9.73 13.45 -23.66
N GLY A 83 -9.00 12.55 -24.31
CA GLY A 83 -8.08 12.92 -25.38
C GLY A 83 -8.81 13.29 -26.68
N ARG A 84 -9.59 12.35 -27.24
CA ARG A 84 -10.21 12.53 -28.57
C ARG A 84 -11.53 13.29 -28.53
N LEU A 85 -12.43 12.98 -27.60
CA LEU A 85 -13.77 13.60 -27.57
C LEU A 85 -13.76 14.96 -26.86
N ALA A 86 -13.17 15.06 -25.67
CA ALA A 86 -13.13 16.30 -24.89
C ALA A 86 -11.93 17.21 -25.21
N GLN A 87 -10.93 16.74 -25.97
CA GLN A 87 -9.75 17.50 -26.38
C GLN A 87 -9.04 18.19 -25.19
N ILE A 88 -8.94 17.50 -24.05
CA ILE A 88 -8.28 18.03 -22.87
C ILE A 88 -6.79 18.23 -23.16
N PRO A 89 -6.22 19.41 -22.83
CA PRO A 89 -4.80 19.66 -23.04
C PRO A 89 -3.95 18.71 -22.21
N SER A 90 -2.88 18.20 -22.81
CA SER A 90 -1.94 17.25 -22.21
C SER A 90 -0.51 17.79 -22.16
N ASP A 91 -0.37 19.12 -22.04
CA ASP A 91 0.92 19.83 -21.96
C ASP A 91 1.91 19.47 -23.09
N GLY A 92 1.39 19.17 -24.29
CA GLY A 92 2.19 18.80 -25.48
C GLY A 92 2.61 17.33 -25.56
N ILE A 93 2.18 16.50 -24.62
CA ILE A 93 2.49 15.06 -24.56
C ILE A 93 1.35 14.26 -25.18
N PRO A 94 1.59 13.17 -25.93
CA PRO A 94 0.53 12.29 -26.40
C PRO A 94 -0.39 11.84 -25.25
N TYR A 95 -1.70 12.08 -25.38
CA TYR A 95 -2.65 11.81 -24.30
C TYR A 95 -2.59 10.37 -23.72
N PRO A 96 -2.40 9.31 -24.53
CA PRO A 96 -2.24 7.95 -24.01
C PRO A 96 -1.11 7.81 -22.99
N ILE A 97 0.06 8.37 -23.27
CA ILE A 97 1.20 8.24 -22.36
C ILE A 97 1.07 9.17 -21.14
N PHE A 98 0.48 10.35 -21.34
CA PHE A 98 0.16 11.30 -20.28
C PHE A 98 -0.81 10.73 -19.23
N SER A 99 -1.84 10.00 -19.69
CA SER A 99 -2.80 9.34 -18.82
C SER A 99 -2.23 8.05 -18.22
N TYR A 100 -1.49 7.24 -18.99
CA TYR A 100 -0.87 6.01 -18.47
C TYR A 100 0.11 6.31 -17.33
N ALA A 101 0.95 7.34 -17.46
CA ALA A 101 1.91 7.74 -16.43
C ALA A 101 1.24 8.13 -15.10
N ALA A 102 0.01 8.65 -15.14
CA ALA A 102 -0.78 8.93 -13.95
C ALA A 102 -1.52 7.69 -13.43
N LEU A 103 -1.99 6.82 -14.33
CA LEU A 103 -2.73 5.62 -14.00
C LEU A 103 -1.86 4.56 -13.30
N VAL A 104 -0.58 4.43 -13.65
CA VAL A 104 0.34 3.44 -13.04
C VAL A 104 0.45 3.60 -11.50
N PRO A 105 0.83 4.76 -10.94
CA PRO A 105 0.85 4.92 -9.49
C PRO A 105 -0.56 4.93 -8.87
N TRP A 106 -1.57 5.38 -9.61
CA TRP A 106 -2.96 5.35 -9.16
C TRP A 106 -3.48 3.91 -8.96
N THR A 107 -3.25 3.02 -9.92
CA THR A 107 -3.71 1.63 -9.83
C THR A 107 -2.99 0.88 -8.72
N PHE A 108 -1.69 1.14 -8.51
CA PHE A 108 -0.96 0.66 -7.34
C PHE A 108 -1.66 1.07 -6.04
N PHE A 109 -1.96 2.35 -5.87
CA PHE A 109 -2.66 2.86 -4.70
C PHE A 109 -4.06 2.25 -4.53
N ALA A 110 -4.88 2.26 -5.59
CA ALA A 110 -6.26 1.77 -5.59
C ALA A 110 -6.35 0.28 -5.25
N ASN A 111 -5.47 -0.53 -5.85
CA ASN A 111 -5.39 -1.97 -5.60
C ASN A 111 -4.84 -2.25 -4.20
N GLY A 112 -3.81 -1.53 -3.77
CA GLY A 112 -3.25 -1.64 -2.41
C GLY A 112 -4.29 -1.31 -1.35
N LEU A 113 -5.04 -0.22 -1.51
CA LEU A 113 -6.09 0.21 -0.60
C LEU A 113 -7.22 -0.83 -0.50
N SER A 114 -7.72 -1.30 -1.65
CA SER A 114 -8.83 -2.24 -1.73
C SER A 114 -8.47 -3.60 -1.11
N GLN A 115 -7.27 -4.09 -1.38
CA GLN A 115 -6.80 -5.37 -0.86
C GLN A 115 -6.42 -5.28 0.62
N SER A 116 -5.74 -4.21 1.02
CA SER A 116 -5.43 -3.93 2.42
C SER A 116 -6.70 -3.87 3.26
N SER A 117 -7.75 -3.19 2.79
CA SER A 117 -9.03 -3.09 3.51
C SER A 117 -9.66 -4.46 3.79
N ASN A 118 -9.51 -5.42 2.88
CA ASN A 118 -10.05 -6.77 3.03
C ASN A 118 -9.06 -7.78 3.68
N SER A 119 -7.80 -7.38 3.88
CA SER A 119 -6.70 -8.27 4.26
C SER A 119 -6.91 -8.97 5.62
N LEU A 120 -7.39 -8.25 6.63
CA LEU A 120 -7.62 -8.78 7.98
C LEU A 120 -8.75 -9.82 7.98
N VAL A 121 -9.87 -9.49 7.34
CA VAL A 121 -11.02 -10.40 7.23
C VAL A 121 -10.64 -11.64 6.41
N GLY A 122 -9.90 -11.46 5.30
CA GLY A 122 -9.41 -12.58 4.49
C GLY A 122 -8.38 -13.47 5.22
N SER A 123 -7.63 -12.91 6.17
CA SER A 123 -6.63 -13.63 6.97
C SER A 123 -7.15 -14.04 8.36
N ALA A 124 -8.46 -14.00 8.58
CA ALA A 124 -9.12 -14.31 9.86
C ALA A 124 -8.63 -15.60 10.53
N ASN A 125 -8.55 -16.68 9.76
CA ASN A 125 -8.12 -17.99 10.26
C ASN A 125 -6.67 -18.00 10.78
N LEU A 126 -5.79 -17.21 10.17
CA LEU A 126 -4.40 -17.08 10.60
C LEU A 126 -4.33 -16.25 11.89
N ILE A 127 -5.06 -15.13 11.93
CA ILE A 127 -5.10 -14.20 13.07
C ILE A 127 -5.62 -14.89 14.34
N LYS A 128 -6.59 -15.80 14.22
CA LYS A 128 -7.16 -16.55 15.35
C LYS A 128 -6.23 -17.66 15.89
N LYS A 129 -5.36 -18.22 15.04
CA LYS A 129 -4.58 -19.42 15.38
C LYS A 129 -3.14 -19.14 15.76
N VAL A 130 -2.57 -18.02 15.31
CA VAL A 130 -1.15 -17.70 15.49
C VAL A 130 -1.01 -16.28 16.01
N TYR A 131 -0.19 -16.10 17.04
CA TYR A 131 0.16 -14.78 17.55
C TYR A 131 1.24 -14.13 16.68
N PHE A 132 0.96 -12.96 16.13
CA PHE A 132 1.90 -12.12 15.37
C PHE A 132 1.38 -10.66 15.31
N PRO A 133 2.23 -9.66 15.00
CA PRO A 133 1.79 -8.27 14.87
C PRO A 133 0.81 -8.12 13.69
N ARG A 134 -0.45 -7.78 13.98
CA ARG A 134 -1.52 -7.80 12.96
C ARG A 134 -1.31 -6.77 11.85
N LEU A 135 -0.54 -5.71 12.13
CA LEU A 135 -0.07 -4.73 11.14
C LEU A 135 0.67 -5.38 9.96
N ALA A 136 1.31 -6.53 10.15
CA ALA A 136 2.04 -7.22 9.08
C ALA A 136 1.13 -7.64 7.92
N VAL A 137 -0.15 -7.91 8.17
CA VAL A 137 -1.11 -8.38 7.14
C VAL A 137 -1.45 -7.26 6.13
N PRO A 138 -1.96 -6.08 6.54
CA PRO A 138 -2.17 -4.95 5.64
C PRO A 138 -0.89 -4.51 4.90
N ILE A 139 0.25 -4.47 5.60
CA ILE A 139 1.53 -4.08 5.00
C ILE A 139 1.94 -5.10 3.93
N ALA A 140 1.84 -6.39 4.22
CA ALA A 140 2.18 -7.45 3.27
C ALA A 140 1.35 -7.36 1.99
N THR A 141 0.04 -7.09 2.11
CA THR A 141 -0.85 -6.92 0.95
C THR A 141 -0.44 -5.75 0.07
N ILE A 142 -0.07 -4.61 0.65
CA ILE A 142 0.35 -3.42 -0.12
C ILE A 142 1.71 -3.66 -0.78
N LEU A 143 2.66 -4.26 -0.06
CA LEU A 143 3.96 -4.65 -0.62
C LEU A 143 3.83 -5.65 -1.78
N SER A 144 2.83 -6.54 -1.74
CA SER A 144 2.57 -7.48 -2.84
C SER A 144 2.22 -6.76 -4.16
N GLY A 145 1.59 -5.59 -4.07
CA GLY A 145 1.21 -4.77 -5.22
C GLY A 145 2.39 -4.07 -5.90
N VAL A 146 3.57 -4.04 -5.27
CA VAL A 146 4.77 -3.44 -5.89
C VAL A 146 5.16 -4.20 -7.16
N ILE A 147 4.92 -5.51 -7.23
CA ILE A 147 5.16 -6.29 -8.46
C ILE A 147 4.23 -5.84 -9.58
N ASP A 148 2.93 -5.65 -9.29
CA ASP A 148 1.97 -5.13 -10.26
C ASP A 148 2.41 -3.75 -10.79
N PHE A 149 2.87 -2.88 -9.88
CA PHE A 149 3.41 -1.57 -10.23
C PHE A 149 4.63 -1.68 -11.16
N VAL A 150 5.60 -2.54 -10.83
CA VAL A 150 6.81 -2.72 -11.65
C VAL A 150 6.44 -3.22 -13.05
N LEU A 151 5.53 -4.18 -13.16
CA LEU A 151 5.06 -4.68 -14.47
C LEU A 151 4.38 -3.57 -15.29
N ALA A 152 3.50 -2.79 -14.68
CA ALA A 152 2.84 -1.66 -15.35
C ALA A 152 3.84 -0.53 -15.70
N PHE A 153 4.83 -0.30 -14.85
CA PHE A 153 5.89 0.70 -15.09
C PHE A 153 6.82 0.28 -16.25
N LEU A 154 7.16 -1.01 -16.38
CA LEU A 154 7.91 -1.50 -17.53
C LEU A 154 7.15 -1.25 -18.85
N VAL A 155 5.84 -1.45 -18.85
CA VAL A 155 4.99 -1.14 -20.01
C VAL A 155 4.99 0.36 -20.32
N LEU A 156 4.99 1.22 -19.30
CA LEU A 156 5.12 2.65 -19.48
C LEU A 156 6.45 3.02 -20.16
N LEU A 157 7.57 2.41 -19.74
CA LEU A 157 8.87 2.62 -20.38
C LEU A 157 8.88 2.16 -21.84
N VAL A 158 8.26 1.03 -22.15
CA VAL A 158 8.10 0.53 -23.52
C VAL A 158 7.28 1.52 -24.35
N MET A 159 6.18 2.06 -23.82
CA MET A 159 5.41 3.11 -24.48
C MET A 159 6.25 4.38 -24.71
N MET A 160 7.04 4.81 -23.72
CA MET A 160 7.91 5.99 -23.87
C MET A 160 8.89 5.81 -25.02
N PHE A 161 9.49 4.63 -25.15
CA PHE A 161 10.35 4.28 -26.27
C PHE A 161 9.62 4.37 -27.62
N PHE A 162 8.40 3.81 -27.72
CA PHE A 162 7.59 3.88 -28.95
C PHE A 162 7.19 5.30 -29.35
N TYR A 163 6.90 6.17 -28.37
CA TYR A 163 6.57 7.57 -28.61
C TYR A 163 7.80 8.48 -28.78
N GLY A 164 9.02 7.94 -28.70
CA GLY A 164 10.26 8.71 -28.83
C GLY A 164 10.52 9.66 -27.66
N ILE A 165 9.95 9.39 -26.48
CA ILE A 165 10.08 10.22 -25.28
C ILE A 165 11.19 9.64 -24.41
N VAL A 166 12.25 10.42 -24.20
CA VAL A 166 13.37 10.02 -23.33
C VAL A 166 13.05 10.46 -21.90
N PRO A 167 13.15 9.55 -20.91
CA PRO A 167 13.00 9.92 -19.50
C PRO A 167 14.04 10.98 -19.09
N THR A 168 13.61 11.96 -18.30
CA THR A 168 14.50 13.06 -17.89
C THR A 168 15.39 12.67 -16.71
N ALA A 169 16.38 13.50 -16.36
CA ALA A 169 17.24 13.26 -15.20
C ALA A 169 16.44 13.19 -13.87
N ASN A 170 15.21 13.72 -13.87
CA ASN A 170 14.32 13.74 -12.71
C ASN A 170 13.78 12.34 -12.35
N VAL A 171 13.99 11.32 -13.18
CA VAL A 171 13.64 9.91 -12.90
C VAL A 171 14.21 9.41 -11.57
N VAL A 172 15.33 9.98 -11.10
CA VAL A 172 15.93 9.68 -9.79
C VAL A 172 14.96 9.94 -8.62
N TRP A 173 13.95 10.80 -8.81
CA TRP A 173 12.91 11.10 -7.82
C TRP A 173 11.73 10.11 -7.82
N LEU A 174 11.60 9.23 -8.83
CA LEU A 174 10.51 8.25 -8.88
C LEU A 174 10.41 7.37 -7.62
N PRO A 175 11.50 6.87 -7.02
CA PRO A 175 11.43 6.12 -5.77
C PRO A 175 10.80 6.91 -4.63
N VAL A 176 11.00 8.23 -4.58
CA VAL A 176 10.40 9.11 -3.55
C VAL A 176 8.89 9.22 -3.76
N PHE A 177 8.44 9.41 -4.99
CA PHE A 177 7.00 9.46 -5.29
C PHE A 177 6.32 8.10 -5.13
N LEU A 178 7.03 7.00 -5.42
CA LEU A 178 6.56 5.65 -5.13
C LEU A 178 6.43 5.42 -3.62
N LEU A 179 7.40 5.88 -2.83
CA LEU A 179 7.33 5.83 -1.38
C LEU A 179 6.15 6.65 -0.85
N LEU A 180 5.90 7.83 -1.42
CA LEU A 180 4.72 8.63 -1.09
C LEU A 180 3.43 7.86 -1.37
N ALA A 181 3.29 7.26 -2.56
CA ALA A 181 2.13 6.42 -2.90
C ALA A 181 1.96 5.23 -1.94
N LEU A 182 3.07 4.61 -1.53
CA LEU A 182 3.09 3.50 -0.58
C LEU A 182 2.62 3.95 0.81
N VAL A 183 3.13 5.09 1.29
CA VAL A 183 2.71 5.72 2.56
C VAL A 183 1.23 6.05 2.54
N THR A 184 0.73 6.63 1.45
CA THR A 184 -0.70 6.93 1.28
C THR A 184 -1.55 5.68 1.28
N SER A 185 -1.14 4.65 0.53
CA SER A 185 -1.84 3.36 0.47
C SER A 185 -1.87 2.67 1.83
N LEU A 186 -0.74 2.66 2.55
CA LEU A 186 -0.66 2.11 3.91
C LEU A 186 -1.56 2.89 4.87
N GLY A 187 -1.51 4.22 4.88
CA GLY A 187 -2.30 5.03 5.81
C GLY A 187 -3.80 4.83 5.63
N ALA A 188 -4.28 4.95 4.39
CA ALA A 188 -5.68 4.69 4.06
C ALA A 188 -6.07 3.22 4.28
N GLY A 189 -5.18 2.29 3.93
CA GLY A 189 -5.39 0.85 4.06
C GLY A 189 -5.49 0.38 5.51
N LEU A 190 -4.74 0.99 6.43
CA LEU A 190 -4.81 0.72 7.87
C LEU A 190 -6.14 1.20 8.46
N TRP A 191 -6.60 2.40 8.08
CA TRP A 191 -7.94 2.89 8.44
C TRP A 191 -9.03 1.91 7.99
N LEU A 192 -9.08 1.63 6.69
CA LEU A 192 -10.17 0.85 6.11
C LEU A 192 -10.11 -0.63 6.48
N SER A 193 -8.94 -1.19 6.76
CA SER A 193 -8.82 -2.57 7.26
C SER A 193 -9.36 -2.71 8.67
N ALA A 194 -9.02 -1.78 9.56
CA ALA A 194 -9.55 -1.75 10.92
C ALA A 194 -11.06 -1.50 10.96
N MET A 195 -11.57 -0.64 10.08
CA MET A 195 -13.01 -0.40 9.94
C MET A 195 -13.75 -1.63 9.39
N ASN A 196 -13.20 -2.32 8.39
CA ASN A 196 -13.85 -3.49 7.77
C ASN A 196 -14.00 -4.68 8.71
N VAL A 197 -13.09 -4.83 9.70
CA VAL A 197 -13.25 -5.82 10.76
C VAL A 197 -14.48 -5.53 11.63
N GLN A 198 -14.74 -4.26 11.97
CA GLN A 198 -15.91 -3.87 12.75
C GLN A 198 -17.19 -3.86 11.91
N PHE A 199 -17.10 -3.35 10.69
CA PHE A 199 -18.23 -3.09 9.80
C PHE A 199 -17.96 -3.75 8.44
N ARG A 200 -18.59 -4.91 8.21
CA ARG A 200 -18.39 -5.67 6.97
C ARG A 200 -18.89 -4.96 5.71
N ASP A 201 -19.67 -3.89 5.84
CA ASP A 201 -20.16 -3.10 4.70
C ASP A 201 -19.06 -2.24 4.08
N VAL A 202 -17.96 -1.99 4.82
CA VAL A 202 -16.80 -1.23 4.32
C VAL A 202 -16.24 -1.87 3.05
N ARG A 203 -16.33 -3.20 2.89
CA ARG A 203 -15.91 -3.89 1.66
C ARG A 203 -16.62 -3.41 0.39
N TYR A 204 -17.86 -2.94 0.51
CA TYR A 204 -18.64 -2.38 -0.61
C TYR A 204 -18.41 -0.89 -0.79
N VAL A 205 -18.13 -0.18 0.31
CA VAL A 205 -17.83 1.26 0.30
C VAL A 205 -16.46 1.54 -0.31
N VAL A 206 -15.47 0.69 -0.08
CA VAL A 206 -14.08 0.90 -0.54
C VAL A 206 -13.97 1.06 -2.07
N PRO A 207 -14.54 0.18 -2.92
CA PRO A 207 -14.51 0.37 -4.37
C PRO A 207 -15.13 1.71 -4.82
N PHE A 208 -16.24 2.10 -4.19
CA PHE A 208 -16.91 3.37 -4.48
C PHE A 208 -16.04 4.57 -4.10
N LEU A 209 -15.41 4.54 -2.92
CA LEU A 209 -14.48 5.58 -2.49
C LEU A 209 -13.27 5.70 -3.42
N VAL A 210 -12.69 4.57 -3.83
CA VAL A 210 -11.59 4.54 -4.82
C VAL A 210 -12.04 5.19 -6.12
N GLN A 211 -13.25 4.87 -6.61
CA GLN A 211 -13.76 5.46 -7.84
C GLN A 211 -13.97 6.97 -7.73
N LEU A 212 -14.53 7.47 -6.62
CA LEU A 212 -14.66 8.92 -6.40
C LEU A 212 -13.28 9.60 -6.32
N TRP A 213 -12.33 8.95 -5.65
CA TRP A 213 -10.99 9.50 -5.44
C TRP A 213 -10.15 9.51 -6.74
N LEU A 214 -10.43 8.62 -7.69
CA LEU A 214 -9.88 8.68 -9.05
C LEU A 214 -10.19 10.04 -9.70
N PHE A 215 -11.45 10.48 -9.63
CA PHE A 215 -11.90 11.74 -10.23
C PHE A 215 -11.45 12.97 -9.45
N ALA A 216 -11.22 12.82 -8.14
CA ALA A 216 -10.64 13.87 -7.30
C ALA A 216 -9.12 14.03 -7.45
N THR A 217 -8.48 13.22 -8.32
CA THR A 217 -7.05 13.26 -8.61
C THR A 217 -6.87 13.72 -10.06
N PRO A 218 -5.86 14.55 -10.39
CA PRO A 218 -5.68 15.10 -11.75
C PRO A 218 -5.10 14.04 -12.69
N ILE A 219 -5.85 12.98 -12.96
CA ILE A 219 -5.44 11.88 -13.84
C ILE A 219 -5.84 12.20 -15.27
N ALA A 220 -7.08 12.65 -15.48
CA ALA A 220 -7.60 12.97 -16.82
C ALA A 220 -7.10 14.31 -17.38
N TYR A 221 -6.62 15.21 -16.53
CA TYR A 221 -6.27 16.58 -16.87
C TYR A 221 -5.05 17.06 -16.08
N PRO A 222 -4.30 18.06 -16.58
CA PRO A 222 -3.21 18.68 -15.84
C PRO A 222 -3.74 19.70 -14.83
N SER A 223 -3.09 19.79 -13.67
CA SER A 223 -3.48 20.74 -12.60
C SER A 223 -3.21 22.20 -12.94
N THR A 224 -2.48 22.48 -14.03
CA THR A 224 -2.29 23.81 -14.60
C THR A 224 -3.60 24.47 -15.04
N LEU A 225 -4.66 23.68 -15.28
CA LEU A 225 -6.00 24.19 -15.59
C LEU A 225 -6.72 24.78 -14.37
N LEU A 226 -6.28 24.47 -13.15
CA LEU A 226 -6.89 24.98 -11.93
C LEU A 226 -6.29 26.33 -11.54
N THR A 227 -7.14 27.31 -11.27
CA THR A 227 -6.75 28.60 -10.68
C THR A 227 -6.61 28.49 -9.16
N GLU A 228 -5.81 29.37 -8.57
CA GLU A 228 -5.77 29.49 -7.10
C GLU A 228 -7.10 30.04 -6.58
N PRO A 229 -7.61 29.56 -5.43
CA PRO A 229 -6.95 28.69 -4.44
C PRO A 229 -7.19 27.18 -4.65
N TRP A 230 -7.95 26.79 -5.68
CA TRP A 230 -8.36 25.40 -5.89
C TRP A 230 -7.18 24.47 -6.19
N ARG A 231 -6.16 25.00 -6.87
CA ARG A 231 -4.91 24.28 -7.11
C ARG A 231 -4.17 23.93 -5.82
N THR A 232 -4.04 24.88 -4.89
CA THR A 232 -3.44 24.62 -3.56
C THR A 232 -4.29 23.65 -2.73
N LEU A 233 -5.62 23.78 -2.76
CA LEU A 233 -6.52 22.88 -2.04
C LEU A 233 -6.44 21.44 -2.58
N TYR A 234 -6.25 21.28 -3.88
CA TYR A 234 -6.00 19.99 -4.51
C TYR A 234 -4.77 19.29 -3.93
N GLY A 235 -3.75 20.06 -3.52
CA GLY A 235 -2.55 19.54 -2.87
C GLY A 235 -2.81 18.78 -1.55
N LEU A 236 -3.97 18.97 -0.90
CA LEU A 236 -4.35 18.19 0.28
C LEU A 236 -4.62 16.72 -0.05
N ASN A 237 -4.97 16.40 -1.30
CA ASN A 237 -5.10 15.02 -1.73
C ASN A 237 -3.69 14.44 -1.97
N PRO A 238 -3.24 13.46 -1.17
CA PRO A 238 -1.87 12.95 -1.26
C PRO A 238 -1.51 12.33 -2.61
N MET A 239 -2.51 11.81 -3.36
CA MET A 239 -2.28 11.24 -4.69
C MET A 239 -2.03 12.31 -5.76
N VAL A 240 -2.35 13.58 -5.50
CA VAL A 240 -2.04 14.69 -6.41
C VAL A 240 -0.53 14.86 -6.52
N GLY A 241 0.18 14.97 -5.39
CA GLY A 241 1.63 15.05 -5.37
C GLY A 241 2.32 13.84 -5.99
N VAL A 242 1.73 12.64 -5.86
CA VAL A 242 2.23 11.43 -6.53
C VAL A 242 2.09 11.54 -8.04
N VAL A 243 0.89 11.81 -8.55
CA VAL A 243 0.61 11.84 -9.99
C VAL A 243 1.39 12.97 -10.69
N GLU A 244 1.42 14.15 -10.10
CA GLU A 244 2.19 15.29 -10.62
C GLU A 244 3.69 15.00 -10.57
N GLY A 245 4.17 14.43 -9.46
CA GLY A 245 5.57 14.05 -9.31
C GLY A 245 6.03 13.03 -10.34
N PHE A 246 5.21 12.01 -10.64
CA PHE A 246 5.50 11.04 -11.68
C PHE A 246 5.56 11.67 -13.08
N ARG A 247 4.61 12.56 -13.41
CA ARG A 247 4.61 13.28 -14.70
C ARG A 247 5.83 14.18 -14.84
N TRP A 248 6.15 14.94 -13.80
CA TRP A 248 7.33 15.80 -13.79
C TRP A 248 8.62 14.99 -13.91
N ALA A 249 8.73 13.89 -13.17
CA ALA A 249 9.91 13.04 -13.19
C ALA A 249 10.15 12.35 -14.55
N LEU A 250 9.09 12.06 -15.30
CA LEU A 250 9.18 11.36 -16.59
C LEU A 250 9.22 12.30 -17.80
N PHE A 251 8.50 13.42 -17.75
CA PHE A 251 8.26 14.28 -18.91
C PHE A 251 8.73 15.73 -18.71
N ASP A 252 9.26 16.09 -17.54
CA ASP A 252 9.67 17.46 -17.19
C ASP A 252 8.57 18.51 -17.42
N THR A 253 7.34 18.14 -17.04
CA THR A 253 6.17 19.01 -17.11
C THR A 253 6.34 20.27 -16.25
N ARG A 254 5.64 21.36 -16.59
CA ARG A 254 5.74 22.65 -15.89
C ARG A 254 5.29 22.64 -14.42
N THR A 255 4.67 21.56 -13.94
CA THR A 255 4.28 21.35 -12.55
C THR A 255 5.45 20.77 -11.76
N SER A 256 6.45 21.60 -11.42
CA SER A 256 7.56 21.16 -10.59
C SER A 256 7.10 20.84 -9.16
N PRO A 257 7.81 19.94 -8.45
CA PRO A 257 7.55 19.67 -7.04
C PRO A 257 7.69 20.97 -6.24
N GLY A 258 6.60 21.40 -5.63
CA GLY A 258 6.52 22.67 -4.91
C GLY A 258 5.60 22.54 -3.70
N LEU A 259 4.82 23.59 -3.44
CA LEU A 259 3.91 23.62 -2.31
C LEU A 259 2.85 22.51 -2.36
N THR A 260 2.29 22.21 -3.55
CA THR A 260 1.28 21.14 -3.72
C THR A 260 1.82 19.77 -3.32
N THR A 261 3.04 19.43 -3.76
CA THR A 261 3.71 18.18 -3.41
C THR A 261 4.02 18.09 -1.91
N LEU A 262 4.45 19.21 -1.30
CA LEU A 262 4.70 19.25 0.14
C LEU A 262 3.41 19.04 0.94
N LEU A 263 2.31 19.70 0.56
CA LEU A 263 1.00 19.51 1.18
C LEU A 263 0.53 18.06 1.04
N SER A 264 0.72 17.45 -0.13
CA SER A 264 0.40 16.04 -0.38
C SER A 264 1.24 15.10 0.49
N ALA A 265 2.53 15.40 0.67
CA ALA A 265 3.42 14.63 1.55
C ALA A 265 2.99 14.73 3.02
N VAL A 266 2.68 15.94 3.50
CA VAL A 266 2.16 16.16 4.85
C VAL A 266 0.83 15.42 5.05
N ALA A 267 -0.09 15.50 4.08
CA ALA A 267 -1.36 14.79 4.13
C ALA A 267 -1.16 13.26 4.15
N ALA A 268 -0.25 12.71 3.36
CA ALA A 268 0.07 11.29 3.35
C ALA A 268 0.64 10.81 4.70
N VAL A 269 1.56 11.56 5.28
CA VAL A 269 2.14 11.25 6.60
C VAL A 269 1.08 11.36 7.69
N ALA A 270 0.25 12.41 7.68
CA ALA A 270 -0.86 12.56 8.61
C ALA A 270 -1.85 11.38 8.51
N LEU A 271 -2.18 10.95 7.29
CA LEU A 271 -3.03 9.80 7.04
C LEU A 271 -2.41 8.50 7.55
N LEU A 272 -1.09 8.30 7.39
CA LEU A 272 -0.38 7.15 7.93
C LEU A 272 -0.38 7.14 9.46
N VAL A 273 -0.04 8.27 10.10
CA VAL A 273 0.02 8.38 11.55
C VAL A 273 -1.35 8.15 12.17
N THR A 274 -2.39 8.81 11.65
CA THR A 274 -3.76 8.63 12.13
C THR A 274 -4.28 7.22 11.88
N GLY A 275 -3.98 6.63 10.72
CA GLY A 275 -4.39 5.26 10.37
C GLY A 275 -3.72 4.21 11.23
N ALA A 276 -2.42 4.35 11.48
CA ALA A 276 -1.68 3.46 12.37
C ALA A 276 -2.16 3.58 13.82
N TYR A 277 -2.47 4.80 14.28
CA TYR A 277 -3.06 5.03 15.60
C TYR A 277 -4.44 4.36 15.74
N TYR A 278 -5.34 4.58 14.76
CA TYR A 278 -6.67 3.99 14.77
C TYR A 278 -6.63 2.46 14.70
N PHE A 279 -5.81 1.90 13.81
CA PHE A 279 -5.62 0.46 13.67
C PHE A 279 -5.22 -0.18 14.99
N ARG A 280 -4.22 0.40 15.67
CA ARG A 280 -3.75 -0.16 16.93
C ARG A 280 -4.78 -0.06 18.04
N ARG A 281 -5.54 1.04 18.09
CA ARG A 281 -6.64 1.18 19.05
C ARG A 281 -7.65 0.03 18.86
N MET A 282 -7.90 -0.38 17.62
CA MET A 282 -8.84 -1.45 17.30
C MET A 282 -8.25 -2.86 17.42
N GLU A 283 -6.92 -2.98 17.40
CA GLU A 283 -6.23 -4.27 17.38
C GLU A 283 -6.64 -5.21 18.53
N LYS A 284 -6.96 -4.63 19.70
CA LYS A 284 -7.41 -5.38 20.88
C LYS A 284 -8.72 -6.13 20.65
N THR A 285 -9.59 -5.63 19.78
CA THR A 285 -10.92 -6.18 19.51
C THR A 285 -10.92 -7.16 18.33
N PHE A 286 -9.84 -7.22 17.54
CA PHE A 286 -9.80 -8.04 16.32
C PHE A 286 -9.92 -9.55 16.59
N ALA A 287 -9.40 -10.05 17.71
CA ALA A 287 -9.48 -11.49 18.01
C ALA A 287 -10.92 -11.95 18.30
N ASP A 288 -11.74 -11.06 18.86
CA ASP A 288 -13.10 -11.38 19.31
C ASP A 288 -14.15 -11.20 18.21
N VAL A 289 -13.90 -10.32 17.23
CA VAL A 289 -14.88 -9.91 16.20
C VAL A 289 -14.69 -10.59 14.85
N VAL A 290 -13.44 -10.95 14.53
CA VAL A 290 -13.09 -11.67 13.28
C VAL A 290 -13.58 -13.10 13.36
#